data_AF-A0A0R0C3Y3-F1
#
_entry.id   AF-A0A0R0C3Y3-F1
#
_cell.length_a   1.000
_cell.length_b   1.000
_cell.length_c   1.000
_cell.angle_alpha   90.00
_cell.angle_beta   90.00
_cell.angle_gamma   90.00
#
_symmetry.space_group_name_H-M   'P 1'
#
loop_
_entity.id
_entity.type
_entity.pdbx_description
1 polymer ?
#
loop_
_entity_poly.entity_id
_entity_poly.type
_entity_poly.pdbx_seq_one_letter_code
_entity_poly.pdbx_strand_id
1 'polypeptide(L)'
;MSMLDGVSQCWLLSETCVVWWDAWAVLVGAFVGIATVVVAARSWLTSNRAADIASDTAKITLLSAEIAKDSARIAEEAKIIAERQHEETINQRRMTAQILGSLLHSEIAMLPVRLGSIIETLDEATIAPDGTVIGREELNWIFAELSHPCLPAAESALDRLHCLEQGLGEQVAQLIGLWKTIGVAAKRAAGRVPKADSATEVVIPKNANGFNDYMLLRTSLLSLLAHSIAAARNFAKFTGSHLSTYDHEESLIKRAR
;
A
#
# COMPACT_ATOMS: atom_id res chain seq x y z
N MET A 1 61.78 -59.56 -21.33
CA MET A 1 61.44 -59.84 -19.92
C MET A 1 60.15 -60.65 -19.91
N SER A 2 60.21 -61.73 -19.15
CA SER A 2 59.20 -62.78 -18.93
C SER A 2 57.76 -62.29 -18.76
N MET A 3 56.84 -62.99 -19.43
CA MET A 3 55.65 -63.57 -18.80
C MET A 3 55.34 -64.86 -19.57
N LEU A 4 55.51 -66.01 -18.92
CA LEU A 4 55.28 -67.39 -19.42
C LEU A 4 56.48 -68.15 -19.99
N ASP A 5 57.60 -68.07 -19.29
CA ASP A 5 58.52 -69.21 -19.06
C ASP A 5 57.90 -70.28 -18.12
N GLY A 6 56.64 -70.64 -18.33
CA GLY A 6 55.94 -71.65 -17.54
C GLY A 6 54.65 -72.03 -18.25
N VAL A 7 54.41 -73.26 -18.68
CA VAL A 7 54.79 -74.53 -18.06
C VAL A 7 55.34 -75.46 -19.13
N SER A 8 56.65 -75.66 -19.09
CA SER A 8 57.28 -76.89 -19.55
C SER A 8 56.87 -78.01 -18.59
N GLN A 9 56.13 -79.01 -19.07
CA GLN A 9 56.34 -80.37 -18.62
C GLN A 9 56.45 -81.24 -19.88
N CYS A 10 57.69 -81.37 -20.36
CA CYS A 10 58.06 -82.56 -21.10
C CYS A 10 57.77 -83.74 -20.18
N TRP A 11 56.77 -84.54 -20.52
CA TRP A 11 56.50 -85.77 -19.80
C TRP A 11 57.71 -86.68 -20.02
N LEU A 12 58.17 -87.35 -18.95
CA LEU A 12 59.48 -87.98 -18.82
C LEU A 12 59.73 -89.22 -19.72
N LEU A 13 59.01 -89.38 -20.84
CA LEU A 13 59.01 -90.58 -21.67
C LEU A 13 58.65 -90.34 -23.16
N SER A 14 59.06 -89.22 -23.76
CA SER A 14 58.83 -88.96 -25.20
C SER A 14 60.06 -88.36 -25.89
N GLU A 15 60.53 -89.03 -26.95
CA GLU A 15 61.71 -88.65 -27.76
C GLU A 15 61.44 -87.51 -28.77
N THR A 16 60.23 -86.96 -28.85
CA THR A 16 59.94 -85.84 -29.76
C THR A 16 59.19 -84.71 -29.05
N CYS A 17 59.87 -83.58 -28.89
CA CYS A 17 59.32 -82.36 -28.30
C CYS A 17 58.67 -81.52 -29.41
N VAL A 18 57.43 -81.86 -29.78
CA VAL A 18 56.62 -81.05 -30.68
C VAL A 18 55.48 -80.43 -29.87
N VAL A 19 55.47 -79.10 -29.78
CA VAL A 19 54.37 -78.36 -29.14
C VAL A 19 53.09 -78.69 -29.88
N TRP A 20 52.17 -79.40 -29.22
CA TRP A 20 50.91 -79.82 -29.81
C TRP A 20 49.93 -78.64 -29.81
N TRP A 21 50.16 -77.71 -30.75
CA TRP A 21 49.37 -76.48 -30.92
C TRP A 21 47.89 -76.76 -31.13
N ASP A 22 47.53 -77.93 -31.70
CA ASP A 22 46.14 -78.35 -31.89
C ASP A 22 45.39 -78.58 -30.57
N ALA A 23 46.04 -79.08 -29.52
CA ALA A 23 45.40 -79.24 -28.21
C ALA A 23 45.14 -77.88 -27.52
N TRP A 24 46.04 -76.91 -27.72
CA TRP A 24 45.84 -75.55 -27.21
C TRP A 24 44.78 -74.79 -28.01
N ALA A 25 44.69 -75.01 -29.33
CA ALA A 25 43.65 -74.42 -30.18
C ALA A 25 42.24 -74.88 -29.77
N VAL A 26 42.07 -76.14 -29.37
CA VAL A 26 40.79 -76.65 -28.85
C VAL A 26 40.43 -76.01 -27.50
N LEU A 27 41.39 -75.85 -26.59
CA LEU A 27 41.16 -75.18 -25.30
C LEU A 27 40.83 -73.69 -25.46
N VAL A 28 41.59 -72.98 -26.31
CA VAL A 28 41.34 -71.55 -26.59
C VAL A 28 40.02 -71.37 -27.33
N GLY A 29 39.70 -72.23 -28.31
CA GLY A 29 38.43 -72.21 -29.03
C GLY A 29 37.23 -72.46 -28.12
N ALA A 30 37.31 -73.44 -27.21
CA ALA A 30 36.27 -73.70 -26.23
C ALA A 30 36.07 -72.53 -25.26
N PHE A 31 37.16 -71.92 -24.79
CA PHE A 31 37.10 -70.78 -23.87
C PHE A 31 36.52 -69.53 -24.54
N VAL A 32 36.91 -69.24 -25.78
CA VAL A 32 36.34 -68.15 -26.58
C VAL A 32 34.86 -68.40 -26.85
N GLY A 33 34.48 -69.65 -27.18
CA GLY A 33 33.07 -70.02 -27.35
C GLY A 33 32.23 -69.75 -26.10
N ILE A 34 32.71 -70.18 -24.92
CA ILE A 34 32.03 -69.94 -23.64
C ILE A 34 31.96 -68.45 -23.31
N ALA A 35 33.06 -67.72 -23.48
CA ALA A 35 33.10 -66.27 -23.23
C ALA A 35 32.10 -65.52 -24.13
N THR A 36 31.98 -65.94 -25.41
CA THR A 36 31.04 -65.33 -26.36
C THR A 36 29.59 -65.55 -25.94
N VAL A 37 29.25 -66.76 -25.46
CA VAL A 37 27.89 -67.06 -24.94
C VAL A 37 27.59 -66.29 -23.66
N VAL A 38 28.56 -66.17 -22.75
CA VAL A 38 28.39 -65.40 -21.51
C VAL A 38 28.17 -63.92 -21.80
N VAL A 39 28.93 -63.34 -22.74
CA VAL A 39 28.76 -61.95 -23.18
C VAL A 39 27.40 -61.77 -23.85
N ALA A 40 27.00 -62.68 -24.74
CA ALA A 40 25.69 -62.63 -25.39
C ALA A 40 24.52 -62.73 -24.38
N ALA A 41 24.63 -63.60 -23.38
CA ALA A 41 23.64 -63.75 -22.32
C ALA A 41 23.59 -62.51 -21.42
N ARG A 42 24.75 -61.95 -21.04
CA ARG A 42 24.84 -60.70 -20.28
C ARG A 42 24.26 -59.53 -21.07
N SER A 43 24.57 -59.40 -22.36
CA SER A 43 24.05 -58.34 -23.23
C SER A 43 22.54 -58.44 -23.38
N TRP A 44 22.00 -59.66 -23.49
CA TRP A 44 20.56 -59.88 -23.56
C TRP A 44 19.86 -59.51 -22.24
N LEU A 45 20.45 -59.91 -21.10
CA LEU A 45 19.90 -59.59 -19.78
C LEU A 45 19.91 -58.07 -19.51
N THR A 46 20.95 -57.36 -19.95
CA THR A 46 20.99 -55.89 -19.87
C THR A 46 20.02 -55.21 -20.83
N SER A 47 19.79 -55.80 -22.02
CA SER A 47 18.84 -55.27 -23.00
C SER A 47 17.40 -55.34 -22.50
N ASN A 48 16.99 -56.45 -21.87
CA ASN A 48 15.64 -56.59 -21.33
C ASN A 48 15.38 -55.59 -20.19
N ARG A 49 16.37 -55.36 -19.32
CA ARG A 49 16.26 -54.36 -18.25
C ARG A 49 16.15 -52.93 -18.79
N ALA A 50 16.86 -52.62 -19.88
CA ALA A 50 16.75 -51.31 -20.53
C ALA A 50 15.36 -51.09 -21.15
N ALA A 51 14.74 -52.14 -21.70
CA ALA A 51 13.39 -52.08 -22.25
C ALA A 51 12.32 -51.83 -21.16
N ASP A 52 12.42 -52.49 -20.01
CA ASP A 52 11.50 -52.28 -18.89
C ASP A 52 11.58 -50.83 -18.36
N ILE A 53 12.79 -50.31 -18.15
CA ILE A 53 13.02 -48.92 -17.69
C ILE A 53 12.51 -47.90 -18.71
N ALA A 54 12.69 -48.16 -20.01
CA ALA A 54 12.17 -47.27 -21.07
C ALA A 54 10.64 -47.23 -21.06
N SER A 55 9.98 -48.36 -20.82
CA SER A 55 8.51 -48.45 -20.75
C SER A 55 7.94 -47.68 -19.56
N ASP A 56 8.60 -47.74 -18.40
CA ASP A 56 8.19 -47.00 -17.21
C ASP A 56 8.46 -45.50 -17.35
N THR A 57 9.58 -45.14 -17.99
CA THR A 57 9.89 -43.73 -18.32
C THR A 57 8.86 -43.14 -19.27
N ALA A 58 8.40 -43.91 -20.27
CA ALA A 58 7.36 -43.46 -21.20
C ALA A 58 6.03 -43.20 -20.47
N LYS A 59 5.63 -44.07 -19.54
CA LYS A 59 4.41 -43.88 -18.72
C LYS A 59 4.51 -42.65 -17.82
N ILE A 60 5.66 -42.45 -17.15
CA ILE A 60 5.89 -41.26 -16.31
C ILE A 60 5.85 -39.98 -17.14
N THR A 61 6.45 -40.00 -18.33
CA THR A 61 6.44 -38.84 -19.25
C THR A 61 5.02 -38.46 -19.67
N LEU A 62 4.17 -39.46 -19.97
CA LEU A 62 2.78 -39.25 -20.36
C LEU A 62 1.94 -38.69 -19.21
N LEU A 63 2.10 -39.23 -17.99
CA LEU A 63 1.46 -38.68 -16.79
C LEU A 63 1.93 -37.25 -16.49
N SER A 64 3.22 -36.97 -16.68
CA SER A 64 3.79 -35.63 -16.49
C SER A 64 3.21 -34.62 -17.48
N ALA A 65 2.94 -35.03 -18.72
CA ALA A 65 2.29 -34.18 -19.73
C ALA A 65 0.84 -33.83 -19.34
N GLU A 66 0.09 -34.79 -18.79
CA GLU A 66 -1.28 -34.53 -18.29
C GLU A 66 -1.26 -33.58 -17.09
N ILE A 67 -0.37 -33.81 -16.13
CA ILE A 67 -0.17 -32.92 -14.97
C ILE A 67 0.22 -31.51 -15.43
N ALA A 68 1.08 -31.36 -16.44
CA ALA A 68 1.48 -30.07 -16.99
C ALA A 68 0.28 -29.32 -17.61
N LYS A 69 -0.60 -30.04 -18.31
CA LYS A 69 -1.83 -29.49 -18.90
C LYS A 69 -2.82 -29.03 -17.82
N ASP A 70 -3.03 -29.86 -16.79
CA ASP A 70 -3.86 -29.48 -15.65
C ASP A 70 -3.27 -28.29 -14.89
N SER A 71 -1.96 -28.27 -14.70
CA SER A 71 -1.26 -27.14 -14.06
C SER A 71 -1.43 -25.85 -14.86
N ALA A 72 -1.35 -25.91 -16.20
CA ALA A 72 -1.59 -24.78 -17.07
C ALA A 72 -3.04 -24.27 -16.97
N ARG A 73 -4.02 -25.19 -16.88
CA ARG A 73 -5.43 -24.84 -16.68
C ARG A 73 -5.67 -24.18 -15.33
N ILE A 74 -5.11 -24.73 -14.25
CA ILE A 74 -5.21 -24.15 -12.90
C ILE A 74 -4.56 -22.76 -12.85
N ALA A 75 -3.43 -22.56 -13.53
CA ALA A 75 -2.78 -21.26 -13.60
C ALA A 75 -3.66 -20.21 -14.30
N GLU A 76 -4.36 -20.60 -15.39
CA GLU A 76 -5.28 -19.70 -16.07
C GLU A 76 -6.53 -19.39 -15.22
N GLU A 77 -7.10 -20.39 -14.55
CA GLU A 77 -8.20 -20.19 -13.59
C GLU A 77 -7.78 -19.27 -12.44
N ALA A 78 -6.57 -19.45 -11.90
CA ALA A 78 -6.02 -18.61 -10.83
C ALA A 78 -5.81 -17.16 -11.30
N LYS A 79 -5.37 -16.95 -12.54
CA LYS A 79 -5.25 -15.62 -13.14
C LYS A 79 -6.60 -14.92 -13.23
N ILE A 80 -7.63 -15.61 -13.73
CA ILE A 80 -9.01 -15.07 -13.81
C ILE A 80 -9.53 -14.70 -12.41
N ILE A 81 -9.28 -15.55 -11.41
CA ILE A 81 -9.68 -15.27 -10.02
C ILE A 81 -8.95 -14.04 -9.48
N ALA A 82 -7.63 -13.93 -9.72
CA ALA A 82 -6.84 -12.79 -9.28
C ALA A 82 -7.30 -11.48 -9.95
N GLU A 83 -7.62 -11.51 -11.25
CA GLU A 83 -8.20 -10.37 -11.98
C GLU A 83 -9.54 -9.95 -11.37
N ARG A 84 -10.45 -10.90 -11.12
CA ARG A 84 -11.74 -10.61 -10.45
C ARG A 84 -11.56 -10.01 -9.06
N GLN A 85 -10.67 -10.58 -8.24
CA GLN A 85 -10.39 -10.04 -6.91
C GLN A 85 -9.81 -8.63 -6.96
N HIS A 86 -8.98 -8.34 -7.97
CA HIS A 86 -8.45 -7.01 -8.19
C HIS A 86 -9.56 -6.01 -8.53
N GLU A 87 -10.45 -6.36 -9.46
CA GLU A 87 -11.62 -5.54 -9.83
C GLU A 87 -12.57 -5.32 -8.64
N GLU A 88 -12.89 -6.37 -7.88
CA GLU A 88 -13.72 -6.27 -6.68
C GLU A 88 -13.10 -5.34 -5.63
N THR A 89 -11.79 -5.44 -5.42
CA THR A 89 -11.05 -4.56 -4.49
C THR A 89 -11.13 -3.10 -4.95
N ILE A 90 -10.96 -2.82 -6.25
CA ILE A 90 -11.08 -1.47 -6.80
C ILE A 90 -12.51 -0.94 -6.63
N ASN A 91 -13.52 -1.76 -6.95
CA ASN A 91 -14.93 -1.39 -6.82
C ASN A 91 -15.30 -1.10 -5.37
N GLN A 92 -14.85 -1.94 -4.43
CA GLN A 92 -15.10 -1.74 -3.00
C GLN A 92 -14.45 -0.45 -2.48
N ARG A 93 -13.22 -0.15 -2.90
CA ARG A 93 -12.55 1.12 -2.57
C ARG A 93 -13.33 2.31 -3.13
N ARG A 94 -13.74 2.25 -4.39
CA ARG A 94 -14.53 3.31 -5.04
C ARG A 94 -15.86 3.56 -4.32
N MET A 95 -16.61 2.51 -3.99
CA MET A 95 -17.87 2.63 -3.26
C MET A 95 -17.65 3.22 -1.86
N THR A 96 -16.62 2.75 -1.16
CA THR A 96 -16.25 3.29 0.17
C THR A 96 -15.91 4.78 0.07
N ALA A 97 -15.15 5.19 -0.95
CA ALA A 97 -14.80 6.58 -1.21
C ALA A 97 -16.04 7.45 -1.46
N GLN A 98 -16.98 6.96 -2.29
CA GLN A 98 -18.22 7.68 -2.60
C GLN A 98 -19.14 7.84 -1.38
N ILE A 99 -19.31 6.78 -0.58
CA ILE A 99 -20.09 6.84 0.66
C ILE A 99 -19.45 7.82 1.64
N LEU A 100 -18.13 7.71 1.84
CA LEU A 100 -17.41 8.61 2.74
C LEU A 100 -17.47 10.06 2.26
N GLY A 101 -17.24 10.30 0.97
CA GLY A 101 -17.34 11.64 0.38
C GLY A 101 -18.72 12.26 0.56
N SER A 102 -19.79 11.47 0.34
CA SER A 102 -21.16 11.93 0.50
C SER A 102 -21.49 12.27 1.95
N LEU A 103 -20.99 11.46 2.90
CA LEU A 103 -21.17 11.69 4.33
C LEU A 103 -20.44 12.95 4.83
N LEU A 104 -19.25 13.21 4.31
CA LEU A 104 -18.44 14.37 4.69
C LEU A 104 -18.81 15.66 3.93
N HIS A 105 -19.52 15.55 2.82
CA HIS A 105 -19.78 16.66 1.91
C HIS A 105 -20.44 17.85 2.59
N SER A 106 -21.54 17.62 3.33
CA SER A 106 -22.30 18.71 3.97
C SER A 106 -21.45 19.48 4.98
N GLU A 107 -20.64 18.75 5.75
CA GLU A 107 -19.76 19.32 6.77
C GLU A 107 -18.66 20.20 6.15
N ILE A 108 -17.99 19.68 5.12
CA ILE A 108 -16.93 20.39 4.40
C ILE A 108 -17.51 21.58 3.63
N ALA A 109 -18.69 21.45 3.04
CA ALA A 109 -19.34 22.52 2.29
C ALA A 109 -19.81 23.69 3.17
N MET A 110 -20.17 23.42 4.43
CA MET A 110 -20.60 24.44 5.39
C MET A 110 -19.44 25.13 6.11
N LEU A 111 -18.25 24.52 6.12
CA LEU A 111 -17.10 25.05 6.84
C LEU A 111 -16.67 26.47 6.39
N PRO A 112 -16.61 26.80 5.08
CA PRO A 112 -16.30 28.16 4.65
C PRO A 112 -17.24 29.22 5.24
N VAL A 113 -18.55 28.96 5.20
CA VAL A 113 -19.56 29.90 5.72
C VAL A 113 -19.41 30.08 7.23
N ARG A 114 -19.20 28.97 7.95
CA ARG A 114 -18.96 28.99 9.40
C ARG A 114 -17.69 29.76 9.78
N LEU A 115 -16.61 29.61 9.00
CA LEU A 115 -15.39 30.39 9.20
C LEU A 115 -15.58 31.86 8.83
N GLY A 116 -16.36 32.13 7.79
CA GLY A 116 -16.75 33.47 7.37
C GLY A 116 -17.41 34.24 8.49
N SER A 117 -18.43 33.66 9.14
CA SER A 117 -19.12 34.32 10.26
C SER A 117 -18.18 34.60 11.44
N ILE A 118 -17.29 33.68 11.81
CA ILE A 118 -16.29 33.90 12.86
C ILE A 118 -15.36 35.07 12.51
N ILE A 119 -14.91 35.14 11.25
CA ILE A 119 -14.01 36.22 10.79
C ILE A 119 -14.74 37.56 10.76
N GLU A 120 -16.00 37.59 10.34
CA GLU A 120 -16.80 38.82 10.33
C GLU A 120 -17.04 39.36 11.74
N THR A 121 -17.42 38.50 12.68
CA THR A 121 -17.56 38.88 14.09
C THR A 121 -16.23 39.33 14.69
N LEU A 122 -15.10 38.76 14.27
CA LEU A 122 -13.78 39.29 14.64
C LEU A 122 -13.55 40.68 14.02
N ASP A 123 -13.93 40.90 12.77
CA ASP A 123 -13.74 42.16 12.05
C ASP A 123 -14.66 43.30 12.53
N GLU A 124 -15.72 43.00 13.29
CA GLU A 124 -16.52 44.00 14.01
C GLU A 124 -15.73 44.71 15.13
N ALA A 125 -14.58 44.16 15.52
CA ALA A 125 -13.73 44.77 16.52
C ALA A 125 -13.19 46.14 16.05
N THR A 126 -13.41 47.15 16.87
CA THR A 126 -12.94 48.51 16.60
C THR A 126 -11.46 48.64 16.94
N ILE A 127 -10.65 49.03 15.96
CA ILE A 127 -9.24 49.34 16.17
C ILE A 127 -9.13 50.74 16.76
N ALA A 128 -8.67 50.83 18.00
CA ALA A 128 -8.40 52.06 18.73
C ALA A 128 -6.87 52.32 18.82
N PRO A 129 -6.43 53.55 19.13
CA PRO A 129 -4.99 53.87 19.25
C PRO A 129 -4.25 53.04 20.30
N ASP A 130 -4.96 52.63 21.36
CA ASP A 130 -4.47 51.89 22.53
C ASP A 130 -4.69 50.38 22.44
N GLY A 131 -5.49 49.88 21.49
CA GLY A 131 -5.79 48.46 21.37
C GLY A 131 -6.94 48.14 20.44
N THR A 132 -7.44 46.92 20.54
CA THR A 132 -8.65 46.47 19.84
C THR A 132 -9.79 46.35 20.84
N VAL A 133 -10.94 46.94 20.52
CA VAL A 133 -12.16 46.87 21.32
C VAL A 133 -13.14 45.93 20.62
N ILE A 134 -13.56 44.88 21.30
CA ILE A 134 -14.58 43.95 20.81
C ILE A 134 -15.62 43.73 21.91
N GLY A 135 -16.87 43.54 21.52
CA GLY A 135 -17.92 43.15 22.46
C GLY A 135 -17.60 41.79 23.11
N ARG A 136 -17.93 41.69 24.40
CA ARG A 136 -17.61 40.50 25.21
C ARG A 136 -18.40 39.28 24.77
N GLU A 137 -19.65 39.48 24.37
CA GLU A 137 -20.55 38.40 23.94
C GLU A 137 -20.03 37.76 22.65
N GLU A 138 -19.66 38.60 21.68
CA GLU A 138 -19.07 38.24 20.39
C GLU A 138 -17.77 37.47 20.59
N LEU A 139 -16.88 37.98 21.44
CA LEU A 139 -15.60 37.33 21.73
C LEU A 139 -15.78 35.97 22.43
N ASN A 140 -16.75 35.88 23.35
CA ASN A 140 -17.08 34.61 24.02
C ASN A 140 -17.69 33.61 23.03
N TRP A 141 -18.57 34.06 22.14
CA TRP A 141 -19.14 33.23 21.08
C TRP A 141 -18.05 32.67 20.17
N ILE A 142 -17.11 33.50 19.71
CA ILE A 142 -15.96 33.07 18.91
C ILE A 142 -15.16 31.98 19.64
N PHE A 143 -14.84 32.17 20.92
CA PHE A 143 -14.07 31.18 21.67
C PHE A 143 -14.84 29.88 21.92
N ALA A 144 -16.15 29.96 22.17
CA ALA A 144 -17.00 28.78 22.28
C ALA A 144 -17.00 28.02 20.95
N GLU A 145 -17.17 28.72 19.84
CA GLU A 145 -17.21 28.13 18.50
C GLU A 145 -15.91 27.40 18.15
N LEU A 146 -14.77 28.04 18.40
CA LEU A 146 -13.43 27.47 18.17
C LEU A 146 -13.04 26.36 19.15
N SER A 147 -13.80 26.17 20.24
CA SER A 147 -13.59 25.08 21.18
C SER A 147 -14.22 23.76 20.73
N HIS A 148 -15.18 23.82 19.81
CA HIS A 148 -15.83 22.65 19.24
C HIS A 148 -15.03 22.04 18.08
N PRO A 149 -15.16 20.73 17.81
CA PRO A 149 -14.60 20.12 16.61
C PRO A 149 -15.03 20.85 15.33
N CYS A 150 -14.10 21.00 14.39
CA CYS A 150 -14.35 21.66 13.10
C CYS A 150 -15.27 20.83 12.22
N LEU A 151 -14.93 19.54 12.17
CA LEU A 151 -15.44 18.54 11.26
C LEU A 151 -15.65 17.24 12.06
N PRO A 152 -16.56 17.19 13.05
CA PRO A 152 -16.78 16.00 13.87
C PRO A 152 -16.98 14.70 13.06
N ALA A 153 -17.67 14.73 11.92
CA ALA A 153 -17.84 13.55 11.08
C ALA A 153 -16.51 13.14 10.43
N ALA A 154 -15.74 14.09 9.90
CA ALA A 154 -14.42 13.81 9.36
C ALA A 154 -13.42 13.31 10.42
N GLU A 155 -13.46 13.88 11.62
CA GLU A 155 -12.63 13.44 12.74
C GLU A 155 -12.96 12.00 13.16
N SER A 156 -14.24 11.62 13.13
CA SER A 156 -14.66 10.25 13.43
C SER A 156 -14.23 9.22 12.36
N ALA A 157 -13.90 9.69 11.15
CA ALA A 157 -13.53 8.89 10.00
C ALA A 157 -12.06 9.08 9.57
N LEU A 158 -11.19 9.58 10.46
CA LEU A 158 -9.77 9.86 10.17
C LEU A 158 -9.03 8.66 9.59
N ASP A 159 -9.27 7.47 10.14
CA ASP A 159 -8.68 6.21 9.70
C ASP A 159 -9.09 5.83 8.27
N ARG A 160 -10.21 6.38 7.78
CA ARG A 160 -10.78 6.07 6.46
C ARG A 160 -10.56 7.18 5.42
N LEU A 161 -10.00 8.33 5.79
CA LEU A 161 -9.72 9.41 4.83
C LEU A 161 -8.81 8.97 3.68
N HIS A 162 -7.95 7.96 3.90
CA HIS A 162 -7.10 7.37 2.86
C HIS A 162 -7.90 6.64 1.74
N CYS A 163 -9.19 6.36 1.96
CA CYS A 163 -10.06 5.79 0.94
C CYS A 163 -10.57 6.84 -0.06
N LEU A 164 -10.47 8.14 0.24
CA LEU A 164 -10.88 9.20 -0.68
C LEU A 164 -9.93 9.30 -1.88
N GLU A 165 -10.39 9.98 -2.94
CA GLU A 165 -9.54 10.28 -4.10
C GLU A 165 -8.28 11.07 -3.69
N GLN A 166 -7.20 10.92 -4.45
CA GLN A 166 -5.89 11.48 -4.15
C GLN A 166 -5.98 12.99 -3.85
N GLY A 167 -5.45 13.40 -2.70
CA GLY A 167 -5.43 14.78 -2.23
C GLY A 167 -6.65 15.21 -1.40
N LEU A 168 -7.82 14.56 -1.53
CA LEU A 168 -9.01 14.95 -0.73
C LEU A 168 -8.83 14.61 0.75
N GLY A 169 -8.36 13.39 1.06
CA GLY A 169 -8.09 12.99 2.43
C GLY A 169 -7.01 13.85 3.10
N GLU A 170 -6.00 14.27 2.34
CA GLU A 170 -4.95 15.19 2.80
C GLU A 170 -5.52 16.58 3.12
N GLN A 171 -6.34 17.14 2.23
CA GLN A 171 -7.00 18.44 2.46
C GLN A 171 -7.86 18.41 3.73
N VAL A 172 -8.65 17.36 3.94
CA VAL A 172 -9.46 17.21 5.17
C VAL A 172 -8.59 17.10 6.42
N ALA A 173 -7.53 16.29 6.37
CA ALA A 173 -6.59 16.17 7.48
C ALA A 173 -5.90 17.52 7.79
N GLN A 174 -5.56 18.29 6.76
CA GLN A 174 -4.99 19.63 6.90
C GLN A 174 -5.98 20.58 7.59
N LEU A 175 -7.26 20.59 7.18
CA LEU A 175 -8.30 21.40 7.83
C LEU A 175 -8.44 21.07 9.32
N ILE A 176 -8.50 19.77 9.66
CA ILE A 176 -8.57 19.30 11.06
C ILE A 176 -7.33 19.78 11.84
N GLY A 177 -6.14 19.61 11.29
CA GLY A 177 -4.88 20.02 11.94
C GLY A 177 -4.78 21.53 12.17
N LEU A 178 -5.14 22.32 11.16
CA LEU A 178 -5.18 23.78 11.25
C LEU A 178 -6.21 24.25 12.29
N TRP A 179 -7.43 23.70 12.28
CA TRP A 179 -8.45 24.04 13.27
C TRP A 179 -8.01 23.70 14.69
N LYS A 180 -7.42 22.52 14.94
CA LYS A 180 -6.90 22.15 16.27
C LYS A 180 -5.84 23.15 16.75
N THR A 181 -4.96 23.58 15.85
CA THR A 181 -3.94 24.60 16.16
C THR A 181 -4.58 25.94 16.53
N ILE A 182 -5.60 26.36 15.78
CA ILE A 182 -6.40 27.56 16.03
C ILE A 182 -7.13 27.46 17.37
N GLY A 183 -7.79 26.34 17.68
CA GLY A 183 -8.48 26.13 18.95
C GLY A 183 -7.55 26.24 20.16
N VAL A 184 -6.31 25.75 20.06
CA VAL A 184 -5.28 25.94 21.11
C VAL A 184 -4.88 27.42 21.24
N ALA A 185 -4.74 28.15 20.13
CA ALA A 185 -4.48 29.59 20.16
C ALA A 185 -5.65 30.37 20.78
N ALA A 186 -6.88 30.05 20.38
CA ALA A 186 -8.12 30.63 20.91
C ALA A 186 -8.24 30.40 22.43
N LYS A 187 -7.99 29.18 22.91
CA LYS A 187 -8.01 28.87 24.36
C LYS A 187 -6.98 29.68 25.14
N ARG A 188 -5.78 29.89 24.58
CA ARG A 188 -4.75 30.75 25.20
C ARG A 188 -5.18 32.21 25.22
N ALA A 189 -5.76 32.72 24.14
CA ALA A 189 -6.29 34.08 24.06
C ALA A 189 -7.44 34.28 25.07
N ALA A 190 -8.39 33.35 25.14
CA ALA A 190 -9.50 33.37 26.11
C ALA A 190 -9.02 33.43 27.56
N GLY A 191 -7.96 32.70 27.91
CA GLY A 191 -7.37 32.74 29.25
C GLY A 191 -6.71 34.08 29.62
N ARG A 192 -6.45 34.96 28.65
CA ARG A 192 -5.86 36.29 28.84
C ARG A 192 -6.90 37.41 28.83
N VAL A 193 -8.14 37.13 28.45
CA VAL A 193 -9.23 38.11 28.47
C VAL A 193 -9.63 38.42 29.92
N PRO A 194 -9.65 39.70 30.34
CA PRO A 194 -10.07 40.08 31.68
C PRO A 194 -11.50 39.60 31.99
N LYS A 195 -11.69 38.91 33.12
CA LYS A 195 -12.98 38.38 33.59
C LYS A 195 -13.89 39.43 34.27
N ALA A 196 -13.68 40.72 34.04
CA ALA A 196 -14.46 41.75 34.74
C ALA A 196 -15.96 41.58 34.44
N ASP A 197 -16.75 41.29 35.48
CA ASP A 197 -18.14 40.80 35.39
C ASP A 197 -19.17 41.79 34.83
N SER A 198 -18.80 43.06 34.60
CA SER A 198 -19.75 44.12 34.20
C SER A 198 -19.40 44.86 32.91
N ALA A 199 -18.26 44.57 32.27
CA ALA A 199 -17.87 45.26 31.04
C ALA A 199 -18.47 44.57 29.81
N THR A 200 -19.31 45.32 29.07
CA THR A 200 -19.87 44.88 27.77
C THR A 200 -18.81 44.75 26.69
N GLU A 201 -17.71 45.48 26.83
CA GLU A 201 -16.59 45.49 25.90
C GLU A 201 -15.30 44.95 26.54
N VAL A 202 -14.47 44.34 25.72
CA VAL A 202 -13.13 43.89 26.06
C VAL A 202 -12.14 44.74 25.27
N VAL A 203 -11.30 45.47 26.00
CA VAL A 203 -10.15 46.17 25.41
C VAL A 203 -8.94 45.25 25.46
N ILE A 204 -8.39 44.92 24.29
CA ILE A 204 -7.16 44.17 24.12
C ILE A 204 -6.03 45.17 23.84
N PRO A 205 -5.18 45.51 24.84
CA PRO A 205 -4.18 46.55 24.67
C PRO A 205 -3.13 46.14 23.63
N LYS A 206 -2.71 47.07 22.77
CA LYS A 206 -1.75 46.80 21.68
C LYS A 206 -0.39 46.27 22.16
N ASN A 207 0.00 46.70 23.35
CA ASN A 207 1.22 46.32 24.07
C ASN A 207 1.06 45.07 24.94
N ALA A 208 -0.13 44.47 25.02
CA ALA A 208 -0.35 43.21 25.70
C ALA A 208 -0.06 42.03 24.75
N ASN A 209 0.43 40.92 25.32
CA ASN A 209 0.62 39.67 24.56
C ASN A 209 -0.68 39.17 23.89
N GLY A 210 -1.85 39.58 24.41
CA GLY A 210 -3.16 39.25 23.83
C GLY A 210 -3.43 39.88 22.46
N PHE A 211 -2.82 41.03 22.13
CA PHE A 211 -3.02 41.66 20.83
C PHE A 211 -2.36 40.86 19.70
N ASN A 212 -1.14 40.37 19.92
CA ASN A 212 -0.46 39.51 18.95
C ASN A 212 -1.18 38.17 18.76
N ASP A 213 -1.70 37.58 19.85
CA ASP A 213 -2.49 36.34 19.76
C ASP A 213 -3.79 36.57 18.97
N TYR A 214 -4.44 37.71 19.16
CA TYR A 214 -5.65 38.09 18.43
C TYR A 214 -5.38 38.26 16.92
N MET A 215 -4.31 38.99 16.55
CA MET A 215 -3.93 39.17 15.16
C MET A 215 -3.49 37.84 14.50
N LEU A 216 -2.77 37.00 15.24
CA LEU A 216 -2.39 35.66 14.79
C LEU A 216 -3.61 34.76 14.59
N LEU A 217 -4.59 34.82 15.49
CA LEU A 217 -5.84 34.08 15.39
C LEU A 217 -6.58 34.46 14.11
N ARG A 218 -6.77 35.75 13.88
CA ARG A 218 -7.41 36.28 12.66
C ARG A 218 -6.69 35.81 11.38
N THR A 219 -5.37 35.95 11.34
CA THR A 219 -4.56 35.53 10.18
C THR A 219 -4.66 34.02 9.93
N SER A 220 -4.68 33.22 11.00
CA SER A 220 -4.82 31.76 10.91
C SER A 220 -6.20 31.35 10.42
N LEU A 221 -7.26 32.04 10.85
CA LEU A 221 -8.63 31.81 10.38
C LEU A 221 -8.79 32.14 8.90
N LEU A 222 -8.21 33.24 8.42
CA LEU A 222 -8.22 33.59 6.99
C LEU A 222 -7.48 32.55 6.14
N SER A 223 -6.35 32.04 6.64
CA SER A 223 -5.63 30.95 5.98
C SER A 223 -6.50 29.69 5.94
N LEU A 224 -7.13 29.31 7.07
CA LEU A 224 -8.02 28.17 7.13
C LEU A 224 -9.23 28.32 6.20
N LEU A 225 -9.80 29.53 6.09
CA LEU A 225 -10.89 29.84 5.17
C LEU A 225 -10.48 29.59 3.71
N ALA A 226 -9.29 30.01 3.31
CA ALA A 226 -8.79 29.75 1.96
C ALA A 226 -8.68 28.24 1.67
N HIS A 227 -8.17 27.46 2.63
CA HIS A 227 -8.09 26.00 2.50
C HIS A 227 -9.47 25.34 2.49
N SER A 228 -10.43 25.84 3.28
CA SER A 228 -11.77 25.26 3.36
C SER A 228 -12.57 25.49 2.08
N ILE A 229 -12.46 26.67 1.46
CA ILE A 229 -13.09 26.95 0.15
C ILE A 229 -12.55 26.00 -0.92
N ALA A 230 -11.22 25.81 -0.96
CA ALA A 230 -10.59 24.89 -1.90
C ALA A 230 -11.08 23.44 -1.69
N ALA A 231 -11.09 22.99 -0.43
CA ALA A 231 -11.58 21.65 -0.08
C ALA A 231 -13.06 21.46 -0.45
N ALA A 232 -13.92 22.44 -0.14
CA ALA A 232 -15.34 22.38 -0.45
C ALA A 232 -15.62 22.27 -1.96
N ARG A 233 -14.90 23.03 -2.79
CA ARG A 233 -15.00 22.95 -4.26
C ARG A 233 -14.55 21.59 -4.79
N ASN A 234 -13.43 21.07 -4.28
CA ASN A 234 -12.93 19.75 -4.66
C ASN A 234 -13.88 18.64 -4.25
N PHE A 235 -14.47 18.72 -3.05
CA PHE A 235 -15.48 17.78 -2.58
C PHE A 235 -16.77 17.84 -3.42
N ALA A 236 -17.27 19.04 -3.73
CA ALA A 236 -18.44 19.17 -4.59
C ALA A 236 -18.20 18.55 -5.98
N LYS A 237 -17.01 18.73 -6.55
CA LYS A 237 -16.61 18.06 -7.81
C LYS A 237 -16.57 16.54 -7.66
N PHE A 238 -16.00 16.03 -6.57
CA PHE A 238 -15.88 14.60 -6.30
C PHE A 238 -17.24 13.92 -6.12
N THR A 239 -18.15 14.55 -5.36
CA THR A 239 -19.48 14.01 -5.09
C THR A 239 -20.50 14.28 -6.20
N GLY A 240 -20.15 15.11 -7.19
CA GLY A 240 -21.08 15.57 -8.22
C GLY A 240 -22.16 16.52 -7.68
N SER A 241 -21.89 17.18 -6.55
CA SER A 241 -22.79 18.17 -5.94
C SER A 241 -22.67 19.53 -6.61
N HIS A 242 -23.66 20.40 -6.38
CA HIS A 242 -23.62 21.79 -6.83
C HIS A 242 -22.43 22.55 -6.23
N LEU A 243 -21.70 23.30 -7.07
CA LEU A 243 -20.59 24.15 -6.64
C LEU A 243 -21.13 25.45 -6.03
N SER A 244 -20.97 25.62 -4.72
CA SER A 244 -21.19 26.92 -4.07
C SER A 244 -20.12 27.93 -4.51
N THR A 245 -20.52 29.19 -4.73
CA THR A 245 -19.60 30.21 -5.26
C THR A 245 -18.64 30.73 -4.19
N TYR A 246 -19.07 30.79 -2.92
CA TYR A 246 -18.30 31.31 -1.79
C TYR A 246 -17.75 32.74 -2.02
N ASP A 247 -18.45 33.55 -2.83
CA ASP A 247 -17.98 34.89 -3.23
C ASP A 247 -17.80 35.83 -2.03
N HIS A 248 -18.70 35.70 -1.05
CA HIS A 248 -18.66 36.45 0.20
C HIS A 248 -17.41 36.10 1.01
N GLU A 249 -17.15 34.81 1.21
CA GLU A 249 -15.99 34.32 1.94
C GLU A 249 -14.67 34.66 1.22
N GLU A 250 -14.65 34.60 -0.11
CA GLU A 250 -13.49 35.05 -0.88
C GLU A 250 -13.23 36.55 -0.73
N SER A 251 -14.28 37.36 -0.54
CA SER A 251 -14.14 38.80 -0.29
C SER A 251 -13.44 39.07 1.05
N LEU A 252 -13.68 38.26 2.09
CA LEU A 252 -13.00 38.35 3.39
C LEU A 252 -11.49 38.15 3.23
N ILE A 253 -11.08 37.17 2.42
CA ILE A 253 -9.66 36.90 2.14
C ILE A 253 -9.02 38.08 1.40
N LYS A 254 -9.74 38.67 0.43
CA LYS A 254 -9.25 39.81 -0.37
C LYS A 254 -9.08 41.07 0.48
N ARG A 255 -10.02 41.35 1.40
CA ARG A 255 -9.96 42.51 2.32
C ARG A 255 -8.76 42.49 3.27
N ALA A 256 -8.19 41.32 3.53
CA ALA A 256 -7.05 41.16 4.44
C ALA A 256 -5.68 41.38 3.78
N ARG A 257 -5.61 41.52 2.44
CA ARG A 257 -4.39 41.80 1.68
C ARG A 257 -4.23 43.28 1.40
#